data_AF-A0A1B7LW06-F1
#
_entry.id   AF-A0A1B7LW06-F1
#
_cell.length_a   1.000
_cell.length_b   1.000
_cell.length_c   1.000
_cell.angle_alpha   90.00
_cell.angle_beta   90.00
_cell.angle_gamma   90.00
#
_symmetry.space_group_name_H-M   'P 1'
#
loop_
_entity.id
_entity.type
_entity.pdbx_description
1 polymer ?
#
loop_
_entity_poly.entity_id
_entity_poly.type
_entity_poly.pdbx_seq_one_letter_code
_entity_poly.pdbx_strand_id
1 'polypeptide(L)'
;MTWRIYSIIVLLPLVAMTVVATVRPLQWISLVPDPMATHFDAEGNPDGFSAPITSIALITGINLMVVIAVVLALRLKFLTGLQGRFLSGSAAFTVVLISVIQLELFKSQSSLTVATEASFPMSIMGMTLGFAAIAGISIGLVPTPAPSATHEATPDHSSAQSTPEDLT
;
A
#
# COMPACT_ATOMS: atom_id res chain seq x y z
N MET A 1 12.44 -9.59 15.18
CA MET A 1 11.29 -10.03 14.35
C MET A 1 11.80 -10.71 13.10
N THR A 2 11.18 -11.82 12.66
CA THR A 2 11.58 -12.52 11.44
C THR A 2 10.97 -11.86 10.20
N TRP A 3 11.59 -12.06 9.03
CA TRP A 3 11.05 -11.61 7.74
C TRP A 3 9.63 -12.12 7.47
N ARG A 4 9.30 -13.36 7.90
CA ARG A 4 7.96 -13.92 7.74
C ARG A 4 6.90 -13.11 8.49
N ILE A 5 7.16 -12.79 9.76
CA ILE A 5 6.23 -12.01 10.59
C ILE A 5 6.10 -10.59 10.03
N TYR A 6 7.22 -9.96 9.66
CA TYR A 6 7.19 -8.63 9.06
C TYR A 6 6.38 -8.58 7.76
N SER A 7 6.58 -9.55 6.86
CA SER A 7 5.80 -9.66 5.63
C SER A 7 4.31 -9.81 5.90
N ILE A 8 3.91 -10.59 6.91
CA ILE A 8 2.50 -10.72 7.28
C ILE A 8 1.94 -9.38 7.77
N ILE A 9 2.65 -8.70 8.68
CA ILE A 9 2.22 -7.40 9.23
C ILE A 9 2.04 -6.36 8.12
N VAL A 10 2.94 -6.32 7.14
CA VAL A 10 2.87 -5.36 6.03
C VAL A 10 1.83 -5.77 5.00
N LEU A 11 1.80 -7.03 4.56
CA LEU A 11 0.96 -7.44 3.42
C LEU A 11 -0.50 -7.67 3.80
N LEU A 12 -0.78 -8.19 4.99
CA LEU A 12 -2.15 -8.50 5.42
C LEU A 12 -3.08 -7.29 5.32
N PRO A 13 -2.77 -6.11 5.90
CA PRO A 13 -3.68 -4.96 5.81
C PRO A 13 -3.82 -4.42 4.40
N LEU A 14 -2.74 -4.42 3.59
CA LEU A 14 -2.79 -3.97 2.19
C LEU A 14 -3.71 -4.85 1.35
N VAL A 15 -3.54 -6.18 1.45
CA VAL A 15 -4.38 -7.15 0.73
C VAL A 15 -5.82 -7.10 1.23
N ALA A 16 -6.04 -7.05 2.55
CA ALA A 16 -7.38 -6.97 3.13
C ALA A 16 -8.11 -5.71 2.65
N MET A 17 -7.44 -4.54 2.69
CA MET A 17 -8.06 -3.30 2.23
C MET A 17 -8.35 -3.32 0.72
N THR A 18 -7.43 -3.87 -0.08
CA THR A 18 -7.65 -4.05 -1.53
C THR A 18 -8.88 -4.91 -1.80
N VAL A 19 -9.04 -6.03 -1.09
CA VAL A 19 -10.20 -6.91 -1.23
C VAL A 19 -11.48 -6.18 -0.84
N VAL A 20 -11.50 -5.47 0.29
CA VAL A 20 -12.68 -4.70 0.72
C VAL A 20 -13.05 -3.63 -0.31
N ALA A 21 -12.08 -2.87 -0.80
CA ALA A 21 -12.26 -1.83 -1.81
C ALA A 21 -12.67 -2.34 -3.20
N THR A 22 -12.52 -3.64 -3.44
CA THR A 22 -12.98 -4.28 -4.68
C THR A 22 -14.38 -4.87 -4.49
N VAL A 23 -14.55 -5.68 -3.44
CA VAL A 23 -15.77 -6.47 -3.23
C VAL A 23 -16.95 -5.60 -2.80
N ARG A 24 -16.74 -4.58 -1.94
CA ARG A 24 -17.85 -3.72 -1.49
C ARG A 24 -18.45 -2.90 -2.64
N PRO A 25 -17.67 -2.20 -3.47
CA PRO A 25 -18.22 -1.52 -4.65
C PRO A 25 -18.94 -2.45 -5.63
N LEU A 26 -18.45 -3.68 -5.82
CA LEU A 26 -19.17 -4.67 -6.65
C LEU A 26 -20.55 -5.01 -6.09
N GLN A 27 -20.72 -5.06 -4.77
CA GLN A 27 -22.02 -5.26 -4.13
C GLN A 27 -22.95 -4.05 -4.26
N TRP A 28 -22.40 -2.86 -4.50
CA TRP A 28 -23.14 -1.60 -4.63
C TRP A 28 -23.30 -1.14 -6.07
N ILE A 29 -22.81 -1.90 -7.05
CA ILE A 29 -22.73 -1.44 -8.45
C ILE A 29 -24.10 -1.10 -9.04
N SER A 30 -25.15 -1.81 -8.64
CA SER A 30 -26.53 -1.56 -9.07
C SER A 30 -27.25 -0.46 -8.30
N LEU A 31 -26.59 0.12 -7.29
CA LEU A 31 -27.15 1.17 -6.43
C LEU A 31 -26.65 2.57 -6.82
N VAL A 32 -25.60 2.66 -7.64
CA VAL A 32 -25.01 3.92 -8.07
C VAL A 32 -25.43 4.25 -9.51
N PRO A 33 -25.51 5.54 -9.89
CA PRO A 33 -25.71 5.93 -11.28
C PRO A 33 -24.62 5.38 -12.22
N ASP A 34 -24.99 5.10 -13.47
CA ASP A 34 -24.04 4.81 -14.54
C ASP A 34 -24.23 5.83 -15.69
N PRO A 35 -23.31 6.80 -15.87
CA PRO A 35 -22.01 6.93 -15.20
C PRO A 35 -22.11 7.50 -13.78
N MET A 36 -21.10 7.23 -12.95
CA MET A 36 -20.93 7.74 -11.58
C MET A 36 -19.95 8.92 -11.56
N ALA A 37 -20.13 9.88 -10.65
CA ALA A 37 -19.13 10.93 -10.44
C ALA A 37 -17.88 10.35 -9.78
N THR A 38 -16.71 10.63 -10.36
CA THR A 38 -15.40 10.15 -9.89
C THR A 38 -14.36 11.25 -9.70
N HIS A 39 -14.69 12.49 -10.10
CA HIS A 39 -13.90 13.68 -9.84
C HIS A 39 -14.83 14.80 -9.38
N PHE A 40 -14.30 15.66 -8.51
CA PHE A 40 -15.02 16.78 -7.91
C PHE A 40 -14.12 18.01 -7.93
N ASP A 41 -14.71 19.19 -8.18
CA ASP A 41 -14.02 20.47 -8.09
C ASP A 41 -13.70 20.88 -6.63
N ALA A 42 -13.09 22.04 -6.44
CA ALA A 42 -12.72 22.54 -5.11
C ALA A 42 -13.94 22.86 -4.22
N GLU A 43 -15.07 23.16 -4.86
CA GLU A 43 -16.36 23.41 -4.24
C GLU A 43 -17.12 22.11 -3.89
N GLY A 44 -16.63 20.96 -4.38
CA GLY A 44 -17.20 19.63 -4.14
C GLY A 44 -18.32 19.25 -5.10
N ASN A 45 -18.46 19.96 -6.24
CA ASN A 45 -19.37 19.62 -7.32
C ASN A 45 -18.74 18.61 -8.29
N PRO A 46 -19.52 17.72 -8.91
CA PRO A 46 -19.00 16.71 -9.80
C PRO A 46 -18.66 17.31 -11.17
N ASP A 47 -17.42 17.13 -11.61
CA ASP A 47 -16.88 17.65 -12.88
C ASP A 47 -16.22 16.54 -13.74
N GLY A 48 -16.22 15.28 -13.26
CA GLY A 48 -15.75 14.12 -14.01
C GLY A 48 -16.52 12.84 -13.69
N PHE A 49 -16.88 12.10 -14.73
CA PHE A 49 -17.75 10.92 -14.64
C PHE A 49 -17.11 9.71 -15.32
N SER A 50 -17.37 8.52 -14.77
CA SER A 50 -16.97 7.26 -15.41
C SER A 50 -17.93 6.13 -15.03
N ALA A 51 -17.92 5.05 -15.81
CA ALA A 51 -18.68 3.86 -15.46
C ALA A 51 -18.19 3.29 -14.12
N PRO A 52 -19.07 2.87 -13.20
CA PRO A 52 -18.69 2.31 -11.89
C PRO A 52 -17.66 1.18 -12.00
N ILE A 53 -17.82 0.31 -13.00
CA ILE A 53 -16.92 -0.82 -13.21
C ILE A 53 -15.49 -0.37 -13.60
N THR A 54 -15.37 0.71 -14.36
CA THR A 54 -14.07 1.29 -14.74
C THR A 54 -13.34 1.83 -13.51
N SER A 55 -14.07 2.52 -12.62
CA SER A 55 -13.54 3.01 -11.35
C SER A 55 -13.05 1.85 -10.46
N ILE A 56 -13.84 0.78 -10.32
CA ILE A 56 -13.44 -0.42 -9.58
C ILE A 56 -12.18 -1.04 -10.17
N ALA A 57 -12.13 -1.24 -11.49
CA ALA A 57 -11.00 -1.85 -12.16
C ALA A 57 -9.71 -1.03 -12.00
N LEU A 58 -9.80 0.30 -12.13
CA LEU A 58 -8.67 1.21 -11.99
C LEU A 58 -8.09 1.17 -10.57
N ILE A 59 -8.93 1.35 -9.54
CA ILE A 59 -8.47 1.34 -8.15
C ILE A 59 -7.93 -0.03 -7.74
N THR A 60 -8.59 -1.11 -8.17
CA THR A 60 -8.09 -2.48 -7.96
C THR A 60 -6.72 -2.65 -8.60
N GLY A 61 -6.55 -2.20 -9.85
CA GLY A 61 -5.27 -2.24 -10.57
C GLY A 61 -4.15 -1.49 -9.85
N ILE A 62 -4.41 -0.25 -9.41
CA ILE A 62 -3.44 0.56 -8.65
C ILE A 62 -3.04 -0.13 -7.34
N ASN A 63 -4.03 -0.61 -6.58
CA ASN A 63 -3.78 -1.33 -5.33
C ASN A 63 -2.93 -2.59 -5.56
N LEU A 64 -3.27 -3.39 -6.58
CA LEU A 64 -2.50 -4.59 -6.93
C LEU A 64 -1.06 -4.25 -7.32
N MET A 65 -0.84 -3.18 -8.09
CA MET A 65 0.51 -2.72 -8.44
C MET A 65 1.33 -2.36 -7.19
N VAL A 66 0.74 -1.66 -6.22
CA VAL A 66 1.40 -1.34 -4.95
C VAL A 66 1.70 -2.62 -4.16
N VAL A 67 0.74 -3.54 -4.04
CA VAL A 67 0.92 -4.82 -3.35
C VAL A 67 2.05 -5.63 -3.99
N ILE A 68 2.06 -5.76 -5.32
CA ILE A 68 3.11 -6.48 -6.06
C ILE A 68 4.47 -5.84 -5.82
N ALA A 69 4.57 -4.51 -5.89
CA ALA A 69 5.82 -3.79 -5.62
C ALA A 69 6.34 -4.07 -4.21
N VAL A 70 5.47 -4.06 -3.20
CA VAL A 70 5.84 -4.38 -1.80
C VAL A 70 6.24 -5.85 -1.66
N VAL A 71 5.53 -6.79 -2.29
CA VAL A 71 5.89 -8.22 -2.30
C VAL A 71 7.29 -8.43 -2.88
N LEU A 72 7.60 -7.76 -4.01
CA LEU A 72 8.92 -7.82 -4.62
C LEU A 72 9.99 -7.22 -3.70
N ALA A 73 9.73 -6.05 -3.11
CA ALA A 73 10.67 -5.40 -2.18
C ALA A 73 10.94 -6.25 -0.93
N LEU A 74 9.92 -6.94 -0.40
CA LEU A 74 10.06 -7.90 0.70
C LEU A 74 10.85 -9.14 0.28
N ARG A 75 10.57 -9.72 -0.91
CA ARG A 75 11.27 -10.89 -1.44
C ARG A 75 12.77 -10.61 -1.65
N LEU A 76 13.09 -9.42 -2.15
CA LEU A 76 14.46 -8.96 -2.39
C LEU A 76 15.14 -8.42 -1.12
N LYS A 77 14.42 -8.38 0.02
CA LYS A 77 14.90 -7.84 1.30
C LYS A 77 15.40 -6.38 1.20
N PHE A 78 14.79 -5.58 0.33
CA PHE A 78 15.13 -4.16 0.15
C PHE A 78 14.50 -3.25 1.22
N LEU A 79 13.50 -3.75 1.95
CA LEU A 79 12.84 -3.01 3.01
C LEU A 79 13.59 -3.14 4.34
N THR A 80 14.73 -2.45 4.45
CA THR A 80 15.57 -2.42 5.68
C THR A 80 15.71 -1.01 6.25
N GLY A 81 16.04 -0.92 7.53
CA GLY A 81 16.28 0.34 8.23
C GLY A 81 15.09 1.31 8.19
N LEU A 82 15.40 2.61 8.16
CA LEU A 82 14.42 3.69 8.09
C LEU A 82 13.73 3.77 6.71
N GLN A 83 14.46 3.46 5.64
CA GLN A 83 13.91 3.48 4.28
C GLN A 83 12.79 2.43 4.10
N GLY A 84 13.01 1.20 4.57
CA GLY A 84 11.99 0.14 4.51
C GLY A 84 10.73 0.46 5.31
N ARG A 85 10.91 1.15 6.45
CA ARG A 85 9.81 1.67 7.27
C ARG A 85 9.01 2.73 6.53
N PHE A 86 9.70 3.72 5.96
CA PHE A 86 9.06 4.78 5.17
C PHE A 86 8.31 4.20 3.96
N LEU A 87 8.93 3.32 3.18
CA LEU A 87 8.30 2.72 1.99
C LEU A 87 7.08 1.87 2.36
N SER A 88 7.15 1.07 3.43
CA SER A 88 6.01 0.27 3.88
C SER A 88 4.86 1.13 4.40
N GLY A 89 5.18 2.19 5.14
CA GLY A 89 4.20 3.16 5.62
C GLY A 89 3.54 3.92 4.47
N SER A 90 4.31 4.38 3.48
CA SER A 90 3.79 5.04 2.27
C SER A 90 2.91 4.11 1.44
N ALA A 91 3.28 2.83 1.30
CA ALA A 91 2.44 1.85 0.61
C ALA A 91 1.09 1.65 1.33
N ALA A 92 1.10 1.52 2.66
CA ALA A 92 -0.11 1.43 3.45
C ALA A 92 -0.97 2.69 3.36
N PHE A 93 -0.36 3.88 3.44
CA PHE A 93 -1.03 5.16 3.25
C PHE A 93 -1.75 5.20 1.90
N THR A 94 -1.05 4.92 0.81
CA THR A 94 -1.61 4.99 -0.55
C THR A 94 -2.77 4.02 -0.72
N VAL A 95 -2.59 2.75 -0.35
CA VAL A 95 -3.64 1.73 -0.49
C VAL A 95 -4.88 2.11 0.32
N VAL A 96 -4.72 2.55 1.57
CA VAL A 96 -5.85 2.94 2.40
C VAL A 96 -6.53 4.20 1.87
N LEU A 97 -5.77 5.22 1.48
CA LEU A 97 -6.29 6.48 0.95
C LEU A 97 -7.22 6.23 -0.24
N ILE A 98 -6.72 5.57 -1.29
CA ILE A 98 -7.50 5.37 -2.51
C ILE A 98 -8.66 4.40 -2.29
N SER A 99 -8.49 3.43 -1.40
CA SER A 99 -9.54 2.47 -1.05
C SER A 99 -10.70 3.11 -0.29
N VAL A 100 -10.41 3.99 0.67
CA VAL A 100 -11.47 4.69 1.42
C VAL A 100 -12.17 5.71 0.55
N ILE A 101 -11.44 6.45 -0.31
CA ILE A 101 -12.06 7.33 -1.31
C ILE A 101 -13.06 6.55 -2.17
N GLN A 102 -12.63 5.40 -2.72
CA GLN A 102 -13.51 4.54 -3.54
C GLN A 102 -14.77 4.10 -2.80
N LEU A 103 -14.65 3.68 -1.55
CA LEU A 103 -15.78 3.23 -0.74
C LEU A 103 -16.75 4.36 -0.45
N GLU A 104 -16.24 5.55 -0.09
CA GLU A 104 -17.08 6.71 0.17
C GLU A 104 -17.75 7.24 -1.10
N LEU A 105 -17.07 7.18 -2.27
CA LEU A 105 -17.67 7.52 -3.56
C LEU A 105 -18.89 6.66 -3.91
N PHE A 106 -18.80 5.35 -3.73
CA PHE A 106 -19.93 4.46 -3.98
C PHE A 106 -21.05 4.67 -2.95
N LYS A 107 -20.68 4.80 -1.68
CA LYS A 107 -21.63 4.97 -0.59
C LYS A 107 -22.43 6.27 -0.74
N SER A 108 -21.77 7.39 -1.03
CA SER A 108 -22.43 8.70 -1.16
C SER A 108 -23.38 8.78 -2.36
N GLN A 109 -23.15 7.96 -3.39
CA GLN A 109 -23.94 7.95 -4.62
C GLN A 109 -24.97 6.79 -4.68
N SER A 110 -25.00 5.91 -3.67
CA SER A 110 -25.82 4.68 -3.66
C SER A 110 -27.34 4.89 -3.59
N SER A 111 -27.79 6.13 -3.39
CA SER A 111 -29.21 6.50 -3.40
C SER A 111 -29.54 7.53 -4.48
N LEU A 112 -28.57 7.90 -5.31
CA LEU A 112 -28.76 8.91 -6.35
C LEU A 112 -29.28 8.27 -7.62
N THR A 113 -30.14 9.00 -8.33
CA THR A 113 -30.59 8.58 -9.67
C THR A 113 -29.69 9.17 -10.76
N VAL A 114 -29.11 10.34 -10.51
CA VAL A 114 -28.27 11.06 -11.48
C VAL A 114 -26.96 11.48 -10.81
N ALA A 115 -25.82 11.23 -11.45
CA ALA A 115 -24.51 11.51 -10.88
C ALA A 115 -24.19 13.01 -10.71
N THR A 116 -24.87 13.90 -11.43
CA THR A 116 -24.68 15.36 -11.29
C THR A 116 -25.17 15.91 -9.96
N GLU A 117 -25.98 15.14 -9.22
CA GLU A 117 -26.45 15.48 -7.87
C GLU A 117 -25.46 15.04 -6.77
N ALA A 118 -24.40 14.31 -7.15
CA ALA A 118 -23.39 13.89 -6.20
C ALA A 118 -22.67 15.10 -5.60
N SER A 119 -22.34 15.01 -4.33
CA SER A 119 -21.45 15.97 -3.67
C SER A 119 -20.43 15.22 -2.83
N PHE A 120 -19.20 15.72 -2.80
CA PHE A 120 -18.14 15.16 -1.99
C PHE A 120 -17.57 16.23 -1.05
N PRO A 121 -18.13 16.36 0.17
CA PRO A 121 -17.66 17.36 1.12
C PRO A 121 -16.17 17.22 1.41
N MET A 122 -15.43 18.34 1.38
CA MET A 122 -13.99 18.35 1.67
C MET A 122 -13.65 17.84 3.08
N SER A 123 -14.61 17.85 4.01
CA SER A 123 -14.45 17.22 5.32
C SER A 123 -14.24 15.70 5.23
N ILE A 124 -14.90 15.02 4.28
CA ILE A 124 -14.70 13.58 4.02
C ILE A 124 -13.28 13.33 3.50
N MET A 125 -12.78 14.20 2.61
CA MET A 125 -11.39 14.12 2.14
C MET A 125 -10.41 14.27 3.31
N GLY A 126 -10.62 15.24 4.20
CA GLY A 126 -9.80 15.44 5.41
C GLY A 126 -9.81 14.22 6.34
N MET A 127 -10.98 13.64 6.62
CA MET A 127 -11.10 12.42 7.43
C MET A 127 -10.40 11.23 6.77
N THR A 128 -10.53 11.10 5.45
CA THR A 128 -9.92 10.01 4.68
C THR A 128 -8.39 10.12 4.69
N LEU A 129 -7.85 11.32 4.50
CA LEU A 129 -6.42 11.59 4.65
C LEU A 129 -5.92 11.28 6.06
N GLY A 130 -6.68 11.68 7.09
CA GLY A 130 -6.35 11.37 8.49
C GLY A 130 -6.29 9.87 8.76
N PHE A 131 -7.29 9.11 8.28
CA PHE A 131 -7.34 7.66 8.44
C PHE A 131 -6.19 6.96 7.69
N ALA A 132 -5.92 7.37 6.45
CA ALA A 132 -4.79 6.87 5.67
C ALA A 132 -3.44 7.19 6.34
N ALA A 133 -3.28 8.39 6.91
CA ALA A 133 -2.08 8.79 7.63
C ALA A 133 -1.85 7.90 8.87
N ILE A 134 -2.90 7.63 9.65
CA ILE A 134 -2.80 6.73 10.81
C ILE A 134 -2.37 5.33 10.39
N ALA A 135 -2.95 4.78 9.32
CA ALA A 135 -2.57 3.48 8.79
C ALA A 135 -1.11 3.45 8.32
N GLY A 136 -0.71 4.46 7.55
CA GLY A 136 0.66 4.61 7.05
C GLY A 136 1.69 4.75 8.17
N ILE A 137 1.42 5.59 9.16
CA ILE A 137 2.29 5.76 10.33
C ILE A 137 2.37 4.46 11.13
N SER A 138 1.24 3.79 11.36
CA SER A 138 1.19 2.54 12.11
C SER A 138 2.07 1.46 11.48
N ILE A 139 2.03 1.30 10.15
CA ILE A 139 2.90 0.37 9.43
C ILE A 139 4.36 0.86 9.39
N GLY A 140 4.59 2.17 9.22
CA GLY A 140 5.93 2.75 9.22
C GLY A 140 6.64 2.67 10.59
N LEU A 141 5.89 2.55 11.68
CA LEU A 141 6.45 2.36 13.02
C LEU A 141 6.94 0.92 13.26
N VAL A 142 6.52 -0.04 12.44
CA VAL A 142 6.94 -1.45 12.58
C VAL A 142 8.43 -1.59 12.24
N PRO A 143 9.28 -2.07 13.18
CA PRO A 143 10.71 -2.24 12.93
C PRO A 143 10.98 -3.22 11.78
N THR A 144 11.90 -2.89 10.88
CA THR A 144 12.32 -3.80 9.81
C THR A 144 13.26 -4.89 10.36
N PRO A 145 13.24 -6.12 9.80
CA PRO A 145 14.19 -7.16 10.19
C PRO A 145 15.63 -6.73 9.88
N ALA A 146 16.57 -7.10 10.76
CA ALA A 146 17.99 -6.81 10.53
C ALA A 146 18.50 -7.53 9.26
N PRO A 147 19.42 -6.90 8.50
CA PRO A 147 20.19 -7.60 7.48
C PRO A 147 20.82 -8.84 8.10
N SER A 148 20.72 -9.99 7.43
CA SER A 148 21.48 -11.16 7.84
C SER A 148 22.96 -10.78 7.77
N ALA A 149 23.68 -10.88 8.89
CA ALA A 149 25.13 -10.73 8.87
C ALA A 149 25.65 -11.73 7.84
N THR A 150 26.21 -11.23 6.74
CA THR A 150 27.02 -12.05 5.86
C THR A 150 28.08 -12.65 6.78
N HIS A 151 28.13 -13.97 6.92
CA HIS A 151 29.30 -14.62 7.47
C HIS A 151 30.44 -14.24 6.53
N GLU A 152 31.11 -13.13 6.82
CA GLU A 152 32.45 -12.87 6.34
C GLU A 152 33.21 -14.10 6.81
N ALA A 153 33.48 -15.01 5.87
CA ALA A 153 34.43 -16.07 6.12
C ALA A 153 35.72 -15.31 6.43
N THR A 154 36.03 -15.17 7.72
CA THR A 154 37.35 -14.73 8.16
C THR A 154 38.33 -15.55 7.33
N PRO A 155 39.11 -14.92 6.43
CA PRO A 155 40.11 -15.66 5.69
C PRO A 155 40.97 -16.33 6.75
N ASP A 156 40.97 -17.66 6.74
CA ASP A 156 41.80 -18.44 7.65
C ASP A 156 43.26 -18.17 7.25
N HIS A 157 43.84 -17.11 7.81
CA HIS A 157 45.25 -16.77 7.65
C HIS A 157 46.16 -17.75 8.42
N SER A 158 45.63 -18.84 9.00
CA SER A 158 46.40 -19.82 9.76
C SER A 158 47.29 -20.75 8.90
N SER A 159 47.29 -20.64 7.57
CA SER A 159 48.10 -21.52 6.70
C SER A 159 49.39 -20.90 6.11
N ALA A 160 49.83 -19.72 6.58
CA ALA A 160 51.08 -19.09 6.10
C ALA A 160 52.22 -19.10 7.14
N GLN A 161 52.28 -20.11 8.00
CA GLN A 161 53.36 -20.28 8.97
C GLN A 161 53.96 -21.69 8.93
N SER A 162 54.58 -22.06 7.81
CA SER A 162 55.61 -23.11 7.77
C SER A 162 56.97 -22.48 7.44
N THR A 163 57.62 -22.05 8.51
CA THR A 163 59.05 -22.10 8.87
C THR A 163 60.19 -21.98 7.84
N PRO A 164 61.32 -21.37 8.26
CA PRO A 164 62.51 -21.11 7.46
C PRO A 164 63.39 -22.37 7.33
N GLU A 165 63.93 -22.63 6.14
CA GLU A 165 65.08 -23.51 5.98
C GLU A 165 66.27 -22.69 5.48
N ASP A 166 67.21 -22.52 6.42
CA ASP A 166 68.62 -22.25 6.18
C ASP A 166 69.18 -23.17 5.08
N LEU A 167 69.73 -22.60 4.01
CA LEU A 167 70.80 -23.24 3.24
C LEU A 167 71.83 -22.19 2.82
N THR A 168 72.93 -22.23 3.59
CA THR A 168 74.34 -21.98 3.24
C THR A 168 74.69 -21.55 1.82
#